data_AF-A0A259NS70-F1
#
_entry.id   AF-A0A259NS70-F1
#
_cell.length_a   1.000
_cell.length_b   1.000
_cell.length_c   1.000
_cell.angle_alpha   90.00
_cell.angle_beta   90.00
_cell.angle_gamma   90.00
#
_symmetry.space_group_name_H-M   'P 1'
#
loop_
_entity.id
_entity.type
_entity.pdbx_description
1 polymer ?
#
loop_
_entity_poly.entity_id
_entity_poly.type
_entity_poly.pdbx_seq_one_letter_code
_entity_poly.pdbx_strand_id
1 'polypeptide(L)'
;MTKKMSNPDEPVGFTVEGVLALAGGRGAVAKALGVSVQSVAKWDRRIPSQHARKVAVLAGLPLEIVRPDMVQRGHSEASDYVKAASK
;
A
#
# COMPACT_ATOMS: atom_id res chain seq x y z
N MET A 1 -14.72 11.77 -19.02
CA MET A 1 -13.40 11.39 -18.49
C MET A 1 -13.52 10.03 -17.82
N THR A 2 -13.14 8.96 -18.49
CA THR A 2 -13.12 7.61 -17.91
C THR A 2 -12.06 7.59 -16.81
N LYS A 3 -12.51 7.58 -15.56
CA LYS A 3 -11.67 7.36 -14.38
C LYS A 3 -10.96 6.03 -14.62
N LYS A 4 -9.70 6.05 -15.07
CA LYS A 4 -8.85 4.86 -15.10
C LYS A 4 -8.98 4.26 -13.71
N MET A 5 -9.58 3.07 -13.60
CA MET A 5 -9.56 2.34 -12.34
C MET A 5 -8.09 2.16 -12.02
N SER A 6 -7.61 2.93 -11.04
CA SER A 6 -6.29 2.76 -10.46
C SER A 6 -6.19 1.30 -10.07
N ASN A 7 -5.19 0.62 -10.60
CA ASN A 7 -4.92 -0.78 -10.32
C ASN A 7 -4.91 -0.95 -8.79
N PRO A 8 -5.69 -1.89 -8.21
CA PRO A 8 -6.01 -1.86 -6.78
C PRO A 8 -4.78 -2.09 -5.88
N ASP A 9 -3.67 -2.59 -6.43
CA ASP A 9 -2.41 -2.78 -5.72
C ASP A 9 -1.43 -1.58 -5.82
N GLU A 10 -1.87 -0.48 -6.43
CA GLU A 10 -1.13 0.78 -6.51
C GLU A 10 -1.62 1.80 -5.47
N PRO A 11 -0.76 2.74 -5.03
CA PRO A 11 -1.19 3.79 -4.12
C PRO A 11 -2.27 4.70 -4.74
N VAL A 12 -3.28 5.08 -3.96
CA VAL A 12 -4.37 5.98 -4.40
C VAL A 12 -4.00 7.43 -4.17
N GLY A 13 -3.94 8.22 -5.24
CA GLY A 13 -3.60 9.66 -5.14
C GLY A 13 -2.12 9.95 -4.94
N PHE A 14 -1.26 8.91 -4.97
CA PHE A 14 0.19 9.02 -4.84
C PHE A 14 0.89 8.10 -5.85
N THR A 15 2.14 8.40 -6.16
CA THR A 15 3.04 7.42 -6.78
C THR A 15 3.82 6.67 -5.70
N VAL A 16 4.42 5.52 -6.04
CA VAL A 16 5.35 4.83 -5.12
C VAL A 16 6.51 5.75 -4.73
N GLU A 17 7.07 6.48 -5.68
CA GLU A 17 8.11 7.49 -5.42
C GLU A 17 7.65 8.52 -4.38
N GLY A 18 6.43 9.04 -4.51
CA GLY A 18 5.84 9.99 -3.57
C GLY A 18 5.65 9.40 -2.18
N VAL A 19 5.14 8.16 -2.07
CA VAL A 19 5.02 7.45 -0.79
C VAL A 19 6.39 7.23 -0.15
N LEU A 20 7.39 6.82 -0.94
CA LEU A 20 8.75 6.62 -0.45
C LEU A 20 9.38 7.93 0.02
N ALA A 21 9.13 9.05 -0.67
CA ALA A 21 9.60 10.37 -0.25
C ALA A 21 9.02 10.78 1.11
N LEU A 22 7.71 10.58 1.32
CA LEU A 22 7.04 10.81 2.61
C LEU A 22 7.61 9.92 3.72
N ALA A 23 8.00 8.68 3.38
CA ALA A 23 8.65 7.75 4.31
C ALA A 23 10.15 8.06 4.59
N GLY A 24 10.67 9.20 4.13
CA GLY A 24 12.07 9.60 4.32
C GLY A 24 13.03 9.15 3.20
N GLY A 25 12.50 8.69 2.07
CA GLY A 25 13.25 8.30 0.88
C GLY A 25 13.71 6.83 0.88
N ARG A 26 14.22 6.38 -0.27
CA ARG A 26 14.61 4.98 -0.51
C ARG A 26 15.61 4.44 0.52
N GLY A 27 16.59 5.26 0.93
CA GLY A 27 17.60 4.86 1.91
C GLY A 27 17.05 4.62 3.32
N ALA A 28 16.19 5.51 3.80
CA ALA A 28 15.53 5.37 5.10
C ALA A 28 14.60 4.16 5.12
N VAL A 29 13.81 3.99 4.06
CA VAL A 29 12.91 2.83 3.89
C VAL A 29 13.70 1.52 3.85
N ALA A 30 14.78 1.45 3.06
CA ALA A 30 15.64 0.28 2.97
C ALA A 30 16.21 -0.11 4.34
N LYS A 31 16.76 0.87 5.08
CA LYS A 31 17.29 0.68 6.43
C LYS A 31 16.21 0.18 7.40
N ALA A 32 15.02 0.78 7.38
CA ALA A 32 13.93 0.41 8.26
C ALA A 32 13.37 -1.00 7.98
N LEU A 33 13.47 -1.46 6.73
CA LEU A 33 12.97 -2.77 6.30
C LEU A 33 14.03 -3.87 6.30
N GLY A 34 15.31 -3.53 6.47
CA GLY A 34 16.41 -4.50 6.41
C GLY A 34 16.65 -5.04 5.00
N VAL A 35 16.38 -4.24 3.96
CA VAL A 35 16.57 -4.61 2.55
C VAL A 35 17.58 -3.67 1.87
N SER A 36 18.09 -4.04 0.69
CA SER A 36 18.98 -3.16 -0.06
C SER A 36 18.22 -1.98 -0.69
N VAL A 37 18.89 -0.84 -0.86
CA VAL A 37 18.35 0.33 -1.57
C VAL A 37 17.97 -0.03 -3.01
N GLN A 38 18.74 -0.90 -3.66
CA GLN A 38 18.43 -1.42 -5.00
C GLN A 38 17.12 -2.23 -5.02
N SER A 39 16.80 -2.98 -3.97
CA SER A 39 15.51 -3.68 -3.86
C SER A 39 14.35 -2.68 -3.87
N VAL A 40 14.47 -1.60 -3.08
CA VAL A 40 13.47 -0.52 -3.03
C VAL A 40 13.40 0.24 -4.36
N ALA A 41 14.52 0.47 -5.03
CA ALA A 41 14.56 1.15 -6.32
C ALA A 41 13.84 0.39 -7.44
N LYS A 42 13.68 -0.93 -7.32
CA LYS A 42 12.91 -1.76 -8.26
C LYS A 42 11.39 -1.68 -8.03
N TRP A 43 10.94 -1.01 -6.97
CA TRP A 43 9.51 -0.80 -6.74
C TRP A 43 9.05 0.35 -7.63
N ASP A 44 8.41 -0.02 -8.75
CA ASP A 44 7.90 0.93 -9.73
C ASP A 44 6.47 1.36 -9.37
N ARG A 45 5.46 0.57 -9.74
CA ARG A 45 4.06 0.92 -9.52
C ARG A 45 3.46 0.47 -8.19
N ARG A 46 4.08 -0.51 -7.53
CA ARG A 46 3.57 -1.10 -6.29
C ARG A 46 4.62 -1.27 -5.22
N ILE A 47 4.19 -1.13 -3.96
CA ILE A 47 4.98 -1.50 -2.78
C ILE A 47 4.65 -2.96 -2.43
N PRO A 48 5.64 -3.88 -2.29
CA PRO A 48 5.37 -5.27 -1.95
C PRO A 48 4.54 -5.44 -0.68
N SER A 49 3.64 -6.43 -0.66
CA SER A 49 2.63 -6.60 0.41
C SER A 49 3.28 -6.78 1.79
N GLN A 50 4.35 -7.57 1.85
CA GLN A 50 5.14 -7.82 3.06
C GLN A 50 5.79 -6.55 3.66
N HIS A 51 5.93 -5.47 2.89
CA HIS A 51 6.51 -4.20 3.33
C HIS A 51 5.48 -3.07 3.46
N ALA A 52 4.32 -3.20 2.81
CA ALA A 52 3.32 -2.15 2.68
C ALA A 52 2.88 -1.54 4.01
N ARG A 53 2.58 -2.35 5.02
CA ARG A 53 2.16 -1.85 6.34
C ARG A 53 3.23 -0.99 7.00
N LYS A 54 4.49 -1.41 6.93
CA LYS A 54 5.60 -0.68 7.55
C LYS A 54 5.93 0.59 6.77
N VAL A 55 5.85 0.55 5.45
CA VAL A 55 5.99 1.74 4.60
C VAL A 55 4.86 2.75 4.86
N ALA A 56 3.62 2.30 5.02
CA ALA A 56 2.47 3.16 5.35
C ALA A 56 2.68 3.90 6.68
N VAL A 57 3.14 3.18 7.71
CA VAL A 57 3.50 3.78 9.00
C VAL A 57 4.62 4.82 8.87
N LEU A 58 5.69 4.50 8.12
CA LEU A 58 6.79 5.45 7.91
C LEU A 58 6.36 6.70 7.14
N ALA A 59 5.49 6.54 6.15
CA ALA A 59 4.96 7.65 5.35
C ALA A 59 3.88 8.47 6.08
N GLY A 60 3.38 7.99 7.24
CA GLY A 60 2.24 8.60 7.92
C GLY A 60 0.94 8.50 7.13
N LEU A 61 0.80 7.47 6.28
CA LEU A 61 -0.38 7.25 5.43
C LEU A 61 -1.17 6.01 5.88
N PRO A 62 -2.50 6.01 5.73
CA PRO A 62 -3.31 4.81 5.91
C PRO A 62 -2.93 3.69 4.91
N LEU A 63 -3.09 2.43 5.32
CA LEU A 63 -2.77 1.29 4.47
C LEU A 63 -3.69 1.22 3.26
N GLU A 64 -4.95 1.61 3.39
CA GLU A 64 -5.91 1.69 2.27
C GLU A 64 -5.50 2.69 1.19
N ILE A 65 -4.62 3.65 1.50
CA ILE A 65 -4.03 4.55 0.51
C ILE A 65 -2.83 3.89 -0.16
N VAL A 66 -1.96 3.23 0.61
CA VAL A 66 -0.67 2.70 0.11
C VAL A 66 -0.85 1.39 -0.66
N ARG A 67 -1.73 0.50 -0.19
CA ARG A 67 -2.09 -0.80 -0.79
C ARG A 67 -3.58 -1.07 -0.59
N PRO A 68 -4.46 -0.42 -1.39
CA PRO A 68 -5.92 -0.54 -1.26
C PRO A 68 -6.41 -1.99 -1.32
N ASP A 69 -5.83 -2.80 -2.20
CA ASP A 69 -6.14 -4.23 -2.37
C ASP A 69 -6.00 -5.03 -1.07
N MET A 70 -5.07 -4.65 -0.19
CA MET A 70 -4.84 -5.34 1.09
C MET A 70 -5.95 -5.07 2.12
N VAL A 71 -6.78 -4.04 1.91
CA VAL A 71 -7.84 -3.64 2.84
C VAL A 71 -9.23 -3.88 2.24
N GLN A 72 -9.41 -3.63 0.94
CA GLN A 72 -10.68 -3.87 0.23
C GLN A 72 -11.15 -5.32 0.36
N ARG A 73 -10.22 -6.29 0.28
CA ARG A 73 -10.54 -7.70 0.47
C ARG A 73 -11.10 -8.01 1.87
N GLY A 74 -10.48 -7.45 2.91
CA GLY A 74 -10.93 -7.65 4.29
C GLY A 74 -12.32 -7.05 4.54
N HIS A 75 -12.60 -5.87 3.95
CA HIS A 75 -13.93 -5.26 4.01
C HIS A 75 -15.00 -6.09 3.31
N SER A 76 -14.72 -6.66 2.13
CA SER A 76 -15.67 -7.52 1.43
C SER A 76 -15.98 -8.78 2.24
N GLU A 77 -14.95 -9.47 2.74
CA GLU A 77 -15.11 -10.70 3.53
C GLU A 77 -15.92 -10.40 4.81
N ALA A 78 -15.59 -9.34 5.55
CA ALA A 78 -16.33 -8.93 6.74
C ALA A 78 -17.80 -8.57 6.45
N SER A 79 -18.08 -7.87 5.34
CA SER A 79 -19.44 -7.54 4.92
C SER A 79 -20.29 -8.78 4.70
N ASP A 80 -19.71 -9.81 4.07
CA ASP A 80 -20.42 -11.05 3.76
C ASP A 80 -20.68 -11.88 5.02
N TYR A 81 -19.75 -11.91 5.98
CA TYR A 81 -19.98 -12.51 7.29
C TYR A 81 -21.15 -11.86 8.04
N VAL A 82 -21.23 -10.53 8.06
CA VAL A 82 -22.31 -9.80 8.74
C VAL A 82 -23.67 -10.09 8.09
N LYS A 83 -23.74 -10.15 6.75
CA LYS A 83 -24.96 -10.51 6.04
C LYS A 83 -25.41 -11.94 6.32
N ALA A 84 -24.46 -12.88 6.39
CA ALA A 84 -24.75 -14.28 6.68
C ALA A 84 -25.27 -14.49 8.10
N ALA A 85 -24.75 -13.74 9.08
CA ALA A 85 -25.19 -13.81 10.48
C ALA A 85 -26.53 -13.12 10.76
N SER A 86 -27.05 -12.33 9.81
CA SER A 86 -28.32 -11.60 9.93
C SER A 86 -29.50 -12.33 9.29
N LYS A 87 -29.31 -13.59 8.86
CA LYS A 87 -30.33 -14.50 8.33
C LYS A 87 -30.61 -15.60 9.33
#